data_AF-A0A6G5NHY8-F1
#
_entry.id   AF-A0A6G5NHY8-F1
#
_cell.length_a   1.000
_cell.length_b   1.000
_cell.length_c   1.000
_cell.angle_alpha   90.00
_cell.angle_beta   90.00
_cell.angle_gamma   90.00
#
_symmetry.space_group_name_H-M   'P 1'
#
loop_
_entity.id
_entity.type
_entity.pdbx_description
1 polymer ?
#
loop_
_entity_poly.entity_id
_entity_poly.type
_entity_poly.pdbx_seq_one_letter_code
_entity_poly.pdbx_strand_id
1 'polypeptide(L)' 'LTETCAGTFVSLPNEMPMLGTVGPPVPNVDVCLESVPEMGYDALSNTPRGEVCVRGRTLFSGY' A
#
# COMPACT_ATOMS: atom_id res chain seq x y z
N LEU A 1 -7.11 -2.63 5.12
CA LEU A 1 -7.07 -3.82 6.01
C LEU A 1 -7.90 -3.49 7.25
N THR A 2 -8.38 -4.47 8.01
CA THR A 2 -9.12 -4.16 9.27
C THR A 2 -8.24 -3.43 10.28
N GLU A 3 -6.97 -3.78 10.29
CA GLU A 3 -5.89 -3.28 11.13
C GLU A 3 -5.48 -1.83 10.81
N THR A 4 -5.86 -1.34 9.63
CA THR A 4 -5.55 0.02 9.14
C THR A 4 -6.77 0.94 9.16
N CYS A 5 -7.78 0.61 9.97
CA CYS A 5 -9.04 1.35 10.04
C CYS A 5 -9.72 1.49 8.66
N ALA A 6 -10.07 0.36 8.06
CA ALA A 6 -10.69 0.24 6.73
C ALA A 6 -9.75 0.51 5.53
N GLY A 7 -9.99 1.58 4.78
CA GLY A 7 -9.37 1.84 3.48
C GLY A 7 -8.06 2.62 3.58
N THR A 8 -6.95 2.01 3.14
CA THR A 8 -5.62 2.66 3.09
C THR A 8 -5.33 3.32 1.74
N PHE A 9 -5.90 2.77 0.67
CA PHE A 9 -5.78 3.27 -0.70
C PHE A 9 -7.18 3.39 -1.30
N VAL A 10 -7.36 4.35 -2.22
CA VAL A 10 -8.63 4.50 -2.94
C VAL A 10 -8.39 4.94 -4.38
N SER A 11 -8.96 4.21 -5.33
CA SER A 11 -8.98 4.62 -6.74
C SER A 11 -10.12 5.61 -6.98
N LEU A 12 -9.87 6.60 -7.84
CA LEU A 12 -10.90 7.54 -8.26
C LEU A 12 -11.64 6.96 -9.47
N PRO A 13 -12.97 6.81 -9.42
CA PRO A 13 -13.73 6.10 -10.45
C PRO A 13 -13.72 6.80 -11.82
N ASN A 14 -13.43 8.10 -11.85
CA ASN A 14 -13.33 8.90 -13.06
C ASN A 14 -11.88 8.99 -13.62
N GLU A 15 -10.90 8.39 -12.94
CA GLU A 15 -9.50 8.37 -13.38
C GLU A 15 -9.19 7.03 -14.07
N MET A 16 -9.38 6.97 -15.39
CA MET A 16 -9.12 5.77 -16.20
C MET A 16 -7.74 5.13 -15.97
N PRO A 17 -6.64 5.88 -15.77
CA PRO A 17 -5.32 5.29 -15.47
C PRO A 17 -5.28 4.46 -14.18
N MET A 18 -6.23 4.66 -13.25
CA MET A 18 -6.30 3.93 -11.98
C MET A 18 -7.10 2.62 -12.08
N LEU A 19 -7.70 2.32 -13.23
CA LEU A 19 -8.50 1.11 -13.44
C LEU A 19 -7.65 -0.14 -13.17
N GLY A 20 -8.12 -1.02 -12.29
CA GLY A 20 -7.41 -2.24 -11.90
C GLY A 20 -6.33 -2.03 -10.84
N THR A 21 -6.15 -0.81 -10.34
CA THR A 21 -5.27 -0.49 -9.19
C THR A 21 -6.09 -0.23 -7.93
N VAL A 22 -5.42 -0.22 -6.78
CA VAL A 22 -6.02 0.22 -5.50
C VAL A 22 -6.02 1.74 -5.33
N GLY A 23 -5.43 2.48 -6.27
CA GLY A 23 -5.25 3.93 -6.21
C GLY A 23 -4.13 4.40 -5.26
N PRO A 24 -3.97 5.72 -5.08
CA PRO A 24 -3.00 6.31 -4.16
C PRO A 24 -3.37 6.10 -2.68
N PRO A 25 -2.41 6.27 -1.75
CA PRO A 25 -2.69 6.24 -0.32
C PRO A 25 -3.61 7.39 0.10
N VAL A 26 -4.49 7.14 1.06
CA VAL A 26 -5.34 8.17 1.67
C VAL A 26 -4.51 9.14 2.53
N PRO A 27 -5.01 10.36 2.81
CA PRO A 27 -4.30 11.31 3.67
C PRO A 27 -3.96 10.76 5.05
N ASN A 28 -2.83 11.20 5.62
CA ASN A 28 -2.30 10.80 6.94
C ASN A 28 -1.81 9.35 7.05
N VAL A 29 -1.48 8.72 5.92
CA VAL A 29 -0.84 7.41 5.86
C VAL A 29 0.44 7.49 5.02
N ASP A 30 1.53 6.99 5.58
CA ASP A 30 2.77 6.71 4.85
C ASP A 30 2.80 5.23 4.47
N VAL A 31 3.32 4.94 3.27
CA VAL A 31 3.45 3.58 2.74
C VAL A 31 4.87 3.37 2.25
N CYS A 32 5.45 2.20 2.55
CA CYS A 32 6.73 1.74 2.03
C CYS A 32 6.57 0.40 1.33
N LEU A 33 7.30 0.18 0.25
CA LEU A 33 7.47 -1.15 -0.35
C LEU A 33 8.80 -1.72 0.14
N GLU A 34 8.74 -2.77 0.95
CA GLU A 34 9.92 -3.43 1.50
C GLU A 34 10.28 -4.67 0.66
N SER A 35 11.55 -4.82 0.29
CA SER A 35 12.03 -5.99 -0.45
C SER A 35 11.87 -7.27 0.38
N VAL A 36 11.53 -8.38 -0.28
CA VAL A 36 11.45 -9.72 0.36
C VAL A 36 12.34 -10.69 -0.42
N PRO A 37 13.64 -10.79 -0.07
CA PRO A 37 14.62 -11.58 -0.81
C PRO A 37 14.25 -13.06 -0.95
N GLU A 38 13.59 -13.64 0.06
CA GLU A 38 13.17 -15.05 0.09
C GLU A 38 12.14 -15.37 -1.00
N MET A 39 11.37 -14.37 -1.43
CA MET A 39 10.40 -14.47 -2.53
C MET A 39 10.95 -13.91 -3.85
N GLY A 40 12.21 -13.48 -3.88
CA GLY A 40 12.82 -12.81 -5.03
C GLY A 40 12.20 -11.45 -5.34
N TYR A 41 11.64 -10.77 -4.33
CA TYR A 41 10.99 -9.48 -4.49
C TYR A 41 11.94 -8.34 -4.15
N ASP A 42 12.15 -7.45 -5.12
CA ASP A 42 12.99 -6.26 -5.00
C ASP A 42 12.17 -4.99 -5.26
N ALA A 43 12.06 -4.17 -4.21
CA ALA A 43 11.33 -2.92 -4.21
C ALA A 43 11.97 -1.85 -5.10
N LEU A 44 13.25 -1.99 -5.47
CA LEU A 44 13.98 -1.05 -6.32
C LEU A 44 14.20 -1.57 -7.75
N SER A 45 13.66 -2.74 -8.08
CA SER A 45 13.77 -3.31 -9.43
C SER A 45 12.98 -2.52 -10.47
N ASN A 46 13.20 -2.81 -11.77
CA ASN A 46 12.46 -2.17 -12.86
C ASN A 46 10.93 -2.39 -12.79
N THR A 47 10.49 -3.46 -12.12
CA THR A 47 9.09 -3.66 -11.75
C THR A 47 9.05 -3.86 -10.23
N PRO A 48 9.00 -2.75 -9.48
CA PRO A 48 9.04 -2.75 -8.02
C PRO A 48 8.02 -3.71 -7.44
N ARG A 49 8.47 -4.57 -6.52
CA ARG A 49 7.61 -5.53 -5.83
C ARG A 49 8.18 -5.83 -4.44
N GLY A 50 7.31 -6.13 -3.50
CA GLY A 50 7.69 -6.28 -2.10
C GLY A 50 6.48 -6.36 -1.18
N GLU A 51 6.75 -6.35 0.11
CA GLU A 51 5.73 -6.20 1.15
C GLU A 51 5.27 -4.75 1.23
N VAL A 52 3.96 -4.53 1.36
CA VAL A 52 3.38 -3.21 1.57
C VAL A 52 3.33 -2.91 3.06
N CYS A 53 4.24 -2.07 3.53
CA CYS A 53 4.26 -1.60 4.92
C CYS A 53 3.51 -0.28 5.05
N VAL A 54 2.72 -0.15 6.12
CA VAL A 54 1.88 1.02 6.38
C VAL A 54 2.29 1.66 7.71
N ARG A 55 2.40 2.99 7.74
CA ARG A 55 2.63 3.79 8.95
C ARG A 55 1.61 4.92 9.00
N GLY A 56 1.00 5.14 10.16
CA GLY A 56 0.05 6.23 10.35
C GLY A 56 -0.81 6.05 11.60
N ARG A 57 -1.63 7.06 11.90
CA ARG A 57 -2.55 7.01 13.05
C ARG A 57 -3.76 6.10 12.83
N THR A 58 -3.95 5.62 11.60
CA THR A 58 -5.01 4.69 11.24
C THR A 58 -4.71 3.25 11.66
N LEU A 59 -3.47 2.96 12.06
CA LEU A 59 -3.10 1.66 12.59
C LEU A 59 -3.75 1.42 13.96
N PHE A 60 -4.46 0.31 14.09
CA PHE A 60 -4.94 -0.17 15.37
C PHE A 60 -3.79 -0.59 16.30
N SER A 61 -4.05 -0.66 17.62
CA SER A 61 -2.99 -0.87 18.61
C SER A 61 -2.66 -2.34 18.91
N GLY A 62 -3.42 -3.29 18.38
CA GLY A 62 -3.19 -4.71 18.63
C GLY A 62 -4.36 -5.57 18.18
N TYR A 63 -4.09 -6.87 18.08
CA TYR A 63 -5.05 -7.92 17.73
C TYR A 63 -5.91 -8.34 18.93
#